data_AF-A0A960H244-F1
#
_entry.id   AF-A0A960H244-F1
#
_cell.length_a   1.000
_cell.length_b   1.000
_cell.length_c   1.000
_cell.angle_alpha   90.00
_cell.angle_beta   90.00
_cell.angle_gamma   90.00
#
_symmetry.space_group_name_H-M   'P 1'
#
loop_
_entity.id
_entity.type
_entity.pdbx_description
1 polymer ?
#
loop_
_entity_poly.entity_id
_entity_poly.type
_entity_poly.pdbx_seq_one_letter_code
_entity_poly.pdbx_strand_id
1 'polypeptide(L)'
;MGNPFTRLRRRADAADPAAPDAGAPAEDGDAAGTAAVTEPVATRSRFVPELKFGAWLGRPMTSFHLLVSVSALLVTLGLTMVLSASGVHSYDEDGSPWAIFARQVLWTVVGLFGFWFALRVSVAFLRRTAFSAFVITLVLLVLVLIPGIGHESNGTRGWFVVAGLSMQPSELTKIAFAIWGAHLLATRRMERASLREMLIPLIPAAVIALALIVAQPDLGQTVSLGIILLALLWYAGLPLKVFVSSLAAAMAAAAVLAVSEGYRSDRVRSWLDPAADTQGSGYQARQAKFALANGGVFGDGLGQGTAKWNYLPNAHNDFIFAIVGEELGFVGAFGLLALFGVFAYTGMRIARRSADPFLRLLTAAATMWVIGQVFINVGYVIGLLPVTGIQLPLISAGGTSTATTLFMIGLMANAARHEPAAVAALRAGSDDRMNRLLRLPLPAAYVPTRVEALRDRLRSRPQPAKPAKPAKPVKPARSAQKPAQKPARKAPRAAEAARRGAAVPAKARTAARSDRRAGHHGVASRQGRAGGAERNGHHGNGRARRAGTLEGQRYG
;
A
#
# COMPACT_ATOMS: atom_id res chain seq x y z
N MET A 1 6.23 -35.02 50.27
CA MET A 1 7.65 -35.44 50.27
C MET A 1 8.30 -34.92 48.99
N GLY A 2 9.34 -34.09 48.98
CA GLY A 2 9.97 -33.29 50.03
C GLY A 2 11.00 -32.34 49.39
N ASN A 3 10.81 -31.03 49.55
CA ASN A 3 11.89 -30.03 49.49
C ASN A 3 12.64 -30.08 50.87
N PRO A 4 13.81 -29.46 51.15
CA PRO A 4 14.39 -28.31 50.44
C PRO A 4 15.95 -28.16 50.40
N PHE A 5 16.39 -27.17 49.60
CA PHE A 5 17.46 -26.16 49.80
C PHE A 5 18.81 -26.40 50.56
N THR A 6 19.79 -25.60 50.10
CA THR A 6 20.92 -24.94 50.82
C THR A 6 22.13 -25.75 51.32
N ARG A 7 23.28 -25.51 50.67
CA ARG A 7 24.50 -24.94 51.30
C ARG A 7 25.10 -23.88 50.36
N LEU A 8 24.85 -22.60 50.58
CA LEU A 8 25.55 -21.69 51.52
C LEU A 8 26.95 -21.27 51.06
N ARG A 9 27.02 -20.07 50.46
CA ARG A 9 28.19 -19.20 50.45
C ARG A 9 27.92 -18.05 51.42
N ARG A 10 28.48 -18.10 52.63
CA ARG A 10 28.52 -16.98 53.57
C ARG A 10 29.87 -16.98 54.29
N ARG A 11 30.72 -16.01 53.96
CA ARG A 11 31.65 -15.37 54.90
C ARG A 11 30.90 -14.14 55.42
N ALA A 12 30.79 -13.95 56.74
CA ALA A 12 31.66 -13.05 57.52
C ALA A 12 31.37 -11.59 57.11
N ASP A 13 30.87 -10.68 57.96
CA ASP A 13 30.80 -10.53 59.43
C ASP A 13 29.65 -9.54 59.76
N ALA A 14 29.22 -9.16 60.97
CA ALA A 14 29.22 -9.72 62.34
C ALA A 14 28.23 -8.84 63.19
N ALA A 15 28.12 -9.10 64.50
CA ALA A 15 27.53 -8.26 65.54
C ALA A 15 25.99 -8.03 65.53
N ASP A 16 25.32 -8.83 66.37
CA ASP A 16 24.13 -8.47 67.17
C ASP A 16 24.59 -7.52 68.33
N PRO A 17 23.71 -6.76 69.03
CA PRO A 17 22.96 -7.39 70.12
C PRO A 17 21.56 -6.81 70.43
N ALA A 18 20.86 -7.52 71.34
CA ALA A 18 19.56 -7.17 71.90
C ALA A 18 19.61 -6.19 73.11
N ALA A 19 18.40 -5.79 73.53
CA ALA A 19 18.01 -4.88 74.64
C ALA A 19 18.34 -5.43 76.08
N PRO A 20 17.90 -4.82 77.22
CA PRO A 20 17.01 -3.66 77.42
C PRO A 20 17.41 -2.68 78.58
N ASP A 21 16.45 -1.82 78.96
CA ASP A 21 16.09 -1.33 80.31
C ASP A 21 16.20 0.16 80.72
N ALA A 22 15.10 0.58 81.37
CA ALA A 22 14.91 1.61 82.42
C ALA A 22 15.23 3.10 82.19
N GLY A 23 14.28 3.96 82.60
CA GLY A 23 14.55 5.32 83.09
C GLY A 23 13.78 6.47 82.42
N ALA A 24 12.92 7.11 83.21
CA ALA A 24 12.44 8.49 83.03
C ALA A 24 12.50 9.18 84.42
N PRO A 25 12.40 10.52 84.58
CA PRO A 25 12.05 11.56 83.59
C PRO A 25 12.93 12.85 83.66
N ALA A 26 12.41 13.93 83.03
CA ALA A 26 12.63 15.38 83.26
C ALA A 26 13.67 16.15 82.41
N GLU A 27 13.16 17.27 81.83
CA GLU A 27 13.74 18.61 81.55
C GLU A 27 15.15 18.71 80.89
N ASP A 28 15.47 19.64 79.98
CA ASP A 28 14.86 20.93 79.61
C ASP A 28 15.04 21.21 78.09
N GLY A 29 14.45 22.29 77.55
CA GLY A 29 14.40 22.54 76.10
C GLY A 29 15.57 23.33 75.49
N ASP A 30 15.71 23.27 74.15
CA ASP A 30 15.93 24.48 73.33
C ASP A 30 15.54 24.27 71.85
N ALA A 31 15.43 25.36 71.08
CA ALA A 31 14.78 25.39 69.77
C ALA A 31 15.73 25.24 68.55
N ALA A 32 15.32 24.44 67.56
CA ALA A 32 15.69 24.63 66.15
C ALA A 32 14.68 23.92 65.20
N GLY A 33 14.31 24.57 64.10
CA GLY A 33 13.21 24.12 63.23
C GLY A 33 13.53 22.90 62.36
N THR A 34 12.64 21.91 62.35
CA THR A 34 12.63 20.81 61.38
C THR A 34 11.78 21.15 60.16
N ALA A 35 12.37 21.06 58.97
CA ALA A 35 11.64 21.19 57.72
C ALA A 35 10.66 20.02 57.54
N ALA A 36 9.44 20.32 57.09
CA ALA A 36 8.42 19.30 56.84
C ALA A 36 8.87 18.34 55.72
N VAL A 37 9.21 17.11 56.09
CA VAL A 37 9.44 16.03 55.14
C VAL A 37 8.09 15.60 54.57
N THR A 38 7.77 16.06 53.36
CA THR A 38 6.66 15.52 52.59
C THR A 38 6.96 14.07 52.21
N GLU A 39 6.24 13.12 52.79
CA GLU A 39 6.37 11.71 52.40
C GLU A 39 6.07 11.51 50.91
N PRO A 40 6.84 10.66 50.21
CA PRO A 40 6.52 10.29 48.83
C PRO A 40 5.28 9.39 48.84
N VAL A 41 4.13 9.94 48.44
CA VAL A 41 2.88 9.19 48.25
C VAL A 41 3.15 7.94 47.41
N ALA A 42 3.07 6.77 48.06
CA ALA A 42 3.32 5.48 47.44
C ALA A 42 2.32 5.26 46.29
N THR A 43 2.78 5.51 45.07
CA THR A 43 1.98 5.38 43.86
C THR A 43 1.74 3.88 43.63
N ARG A 44 0.65 3.35 44.19
CA ARG A 44 0.20 1.97 43.98
C ARG A 44 0.20 1.72 42.47
N SER A 45 1.11 0.87 42.00
CA SER A 45 1.18 0.52 40.59
C SER A 45 -0.15 -0.11 40.21
N ARG A 46 -0.86 0.54 39.28
CA ARG A 46 -2.01 -0.11 38.65
C ARG A 46 -1.45 -1.31 37.90
N PHE A 47 -1.72 -2.51 38.43
CA PHE A 47 -1.59 -3.76 37.68
C PHE A 47 -2.58 -3.70 36.51
N VAL A 48 -2.16 -3.04 35.43
CA VAL A 48 -2.75 -3.25 34.12
C VAL A 48 -2.33 -4.66 33.71
N PRO A 49 -3.26 -5.59 33.46
CA PRO A 49 -2.90 -6.87 32.89
C PRO A 49 -2.39 -6.60 31.48
N GLU A 50 -1.06 -6.53 31.31
CA GLU A 50 -0.46 -6.63 29.98
C GLU A 50 -0.90 -7.97 29.40
N LEU A 51 -1.90 -7.92 28.51
CA LEU A 51 -2.31 -9.03 27.68
C LEU A 51 -1.04 -9.66 27.11
N LYS A 52 -0.83 -10.97 27.36
CA LYS A 52 0.42 -11.69 27.04
C LYS A 52 0.90 -11.48 25.58
N PHE A 53 -0.04 -11.15 24.70
CA PHE A 53 0.15 -10.71 23.32
C PHE A 53 1.05 -9.46 23.18
N GLY A 54 0.88 -8.43 24.00
CA GLY A 54 1.70 -7.22 24.01
C GLY A 54 3.15 -7.50 24.42
N ALA A 55 3.35 -8.28 25.49
CA ALA A 55 4.68 -8.72 25.92
C ALA A 55 5.37 -9.60 24.86
N TRP A 56 4.62 -10.43 24.13
CA TRP A 56 5.16 -11.19 22.99
C TRP A 56 5.55 -10.27 21.83
N LEU A 57 4.70 -9.31 21.45
CA LEU A 57 4.99 -8.29 20.44
C LEU A 57 6.18 -7.38 20.84
N GLY A 58 6.48 -7.25 22.13
CA GLY A 58 7.65 -6.54 22.64
C GLY A 58 9.00 -7.16 22.28
N ARG A 59 9.06 -8.48 22.04
CA ARG A 59 10.35 -9.19 21.91
C ARG A 59 11.17 -8.72 20.68
N PRO A 60 12.52 -8.68 20.76
CA PRO A 60 13.39 -8.14 19.71
C PRO A 60 13.23 -8.77 18.32
N MET A 61 13.15 -10.10 18.21
CA MET A 61 13.05 -10.81 16.92
C MET A 61 11.61 -10.92 16.37
N THR A 62 10.59 -10.40 17.06
CA THR A 62 9.19 -10.70 16.69
C THR A 62 8.81 -10.21 15.31
N SER A 63 9.32 -9.04 14.88
CA SER A 63 9.05 -8.50 13.54
C SER A 63 9.58 -9.43 12.43
N PHE A 64 10.77 -10.00 12.65
CA PHE A 64 11.39 -10.96 11.74
C PHE A 64 10.60 -12.27 11.69
N HIS A 65 10.27 -12.85 12.86
CA HIS A 65 9.51 -14.09 12.92
C HIS A 65 8.09 -13.96 12.35
N LEU A 66 7.37 -12.88 12.67
CA LEU A 66 6.05 -12.62 12.07
C LEU A 66 6.11 -12.56 10.55
N LEU A 67 7.10 -11.84 9.99
CA LEU A 67 7.23 -11.69 8.54
C LEU A 67 7.57 -13.01 7.86
N VAL A 68 8.49 -13.80 8.42
CA VAL A 68 8.84 -15.12 7.89
C VAL A 68 7.65 -16.08 7.97
N SER A 69 6.99 -16.17 9.13
CA SER A 69 5.85 -17.08 9.32
C SER A 69 4.66 -16.73 8.43
N VAL A 70 4.28 -15.45 8.32
CA VAL A 70 3.15 -15.05 7.47
C VAL A 70 3.46 -15.25 5.99
N SER A 71 4.71 -15.01 5.57
CA SER A 71 5.12 -15.23 4.17
C SER A 71 5.18 -16.72 3.83
N ALA A 72 5.64 -17.57 4.76
CA ALA A 72 5.60 -19.02 4.59
C ALA A 72 4.16 -19.54 4.47
N LEU A 73 3.24 -19.07 5.32
CA LEU A 73 1.82 -19.43 5.24
C LEU A 73 1.20 -18.99 3.91
N LEU A 74 1.49 -17.77 3.44
CA LEU A 74 1.03 -17.27 2.14
C LEU A 74 1.58 -18.13 0.98
N VAL A 75 2.87 -18.46 0.97
CA VAL A 75 3.47 -19.34 -0.06
C VAL A 75 2.86 -20.74 -0.04
N THR A 76 2.69 -21.34 1.14
CA THR A 76 2.11 -22.69 1.25
C THR A 76 0.67 -22.70 0.74
N LEU A 77 -0.15 -21.73 1.16
CA LEU A 77 -1.51 -21.56 0.67
C LEU A 77 -1.53 -21.31 -0.85
N GLY A 78 -0.65 -20.44 -1.36
CA GLY A 78 -0.49 -20.17 -2.79
C GLY A 78 -0.18 -21.41 -3.62
N LEU A 79 0.81 -22.20 -3.21
CA LEU A 79 1.14 -23.47 -3.88
C LEU A 79 -0.03 -24.45 -3.85
N THR A 80 -0.75 -24.57 -2.74
CA THR A 80 -1.96 -25.41 -2.63
C THR A 80 -3.06 -24.94 -3.59
N MET A 81 -3.32 -23.63 -3.67
CA MET A 81 -4.36 -23.08 -4.53
C MET A 81 -3.98 -23.11 -6.01
N VAL A 82 -2.70 -22.90 -6.36
CA VAL A 82 -2.22 -23.07 -7.74
C VAL A 82 -2.38 -24.52 -8.19
N LEU A 83 -1.97 -25.49 -7.36
CA LEU A 83 -2.18 -26.91 -7.65
C LEU A 83 -3.66 -27.21 -7.91
N SER A 84 -4.55 -26.69 -7.06
CA SER A 84 -6.00 -26.89 -7.21
C SER A 84 -6.56 -26.24 -8.48
N ALA A 85 -6.15 -25.00 -8.78
CA ALA A 85 -6.71 -24.18 -9.87
C ALA A 85 -6.09 -24.46 -11.25
N SER A 86 -4.85 -24.96 -11.33
CA SER A 86 -4.15 -25.19 -12.61
C SER A 86 -4.31 -26.60 -13.16
N GLY A 87 -4.70 -27.58 -12.35
CA GLY A 87 -4.65 -29.00 -12.72
C GLY A 87 -5.45 -29.38 -13.97
N VAL A 88 -6.64 -28.81 -14.15
CA VAL A 88 -7.50 -29.08 -15.33
C VAL A 88 -6.91 -28.44 -16.58
N HIS A 89 -6.65 -27.12 -16.53
CA HIS A 89 -6.10 -26.36 -17.66
C HIS A 89 -4.72 -26.88 -18.12
N SER A 90 -3.86 -27.29 -17.19
CA SER A 90 -2.54 -27.89 -17.49
C SER A 90 -2.67 -29.27 -18.16
N TYR A 91 -3.76 -30.01 -17.92
CA TYR A 91 -4.04 -31.26 -18.63
C TYR A 91 -4.48 -31.02 -20.07
N ASP A 92 -5.33 -30.00 -20.30
CA ASP A 92 -5.85 -29.66 -21.62
C ASP A 92 -4.77 -29.09 -22.57
N GLU A 93 -3.84 -28.27 -22.06
CA GLU A 93 -2.78 -27.64 -22.88
C GLU A 93 -1.47 -28.46 -22.95
N ASP A 94 -0.89 -28.82 -21.80
CA ASP A 94 0.43 -29.47 -21.72
C ASP A 94 0.34 -31.02 -21.70
N GLY A 95 -0.86 -31.61 -21.70
CA GLY A 95 -1.07 -33.06 -21.54
C GLY A 95 -0.69 -33.61 -20.16
N SER A 96 -0.38 -32.74 -19.20
CA SER A 96 0.08 -33.09 -17.85
C SER A 96 -0.50 -32.11 -16.82
N PRO A 97 -1.28 -32.57 -15.82
CA PRO A 97 -1.86 -31.70 -14.79
C PRO A 97 -0.82 -30.94 -13.95
N TRP A 98 0.44 -31.36 -14.03
CA TRP A 98 1.53 -30.94 -13.16
C TRP A 98 2.44 -29.87 -13.76
N ALA A 99 2.33 -29.54 -15.05
CA ALA A 99 3.30 -28.68 -15.73
C ALA A 99 3.34 -27.25 -15.15
N ILE A 100 2.16 -26.61 -14.98
CA ILE A 100 2.04 -25.29 -14.36
C ILE A 100 2.51 -25.33 -12.89
N PHE A 101 2.08 -26.34 -12.13
CA PHE A 101 2.45 -26.48 -10.71
C PHE A 101 3.96 -26.70 -10.52
N ALA A 102 4.58 -27.58 -11.30
CA ALA A 102 6.02 -27.85 -11.25
C ALA A 102 6.83 -26.59 -11.57
N ARG A 103 6.38 -25.79 -12.56
CA ARG A 103 6.99 -24.49 -12.89
C ARG A 103 6.84 -23.50 -11.73
N GLN A 104 5.68 -23.43 -11.08
CA GLN A 104 5.45 -22.56 -9.91
C GLN A 104 6.30 -23.00 -8.70
N VAL A 105 6.46 -24.31 -8.45
CA VAL A 105 7.35 -24.85 -7.42
C VAL A 105 8.81 -24.48 -7.71
N LEU A 106 9.28 -24.65 -8.95
CA LEU A 106 10.63 -24.27 -9.37
C LEU A 106 10.91 -22.78 -9.10
N TRP A 107 10.00 -21.91 -9.53
CA TRP A 107 10.12 -20.47 -9.27
C TRP A 107 10.01 -20.11 -7.78
N THR A 108 9.23 -20.85 -7.01
CA THR A 108 9.18 -20.69 -5.55
C THR A 108 10.52 -21.07 -4.90
N VAL A 109 11.17 -22.14 -5.35
CA VAL A 109 12.52 -22.54 -4.89
C VAL A 109 13.56 -21.46 -5.25
N VAL A 110 13.52 -20.92 -6.48
CA VAL A 110 14.36 -19.77 -6.90
C VAL A 110 14.08 -18.56 -6.01
N GLY A 111 12.81 -18.29 -5.68
CA GLY A 111 12.39 -17.22 -4.77
C GLY A 111 12.88 -17.41 -3.33
N LEU A 112 12.84 -18.64 -2.80
CA LEU A 112 13.36 -18.97 -1.47
C LEU A 112 14.89 -18.82 -1.41
N PHE A 113 15.61 -19.18 -2.48
CA PHE A 113 17.03 -18.88 -2.62
C PHE A 113 17.27 -17.36 -2.68
N GLY A 114 16.45 -16.61 -3.43
CA GLY A 114 16.47 -15.15 -3.48
C GLY A 114 16.24 -14.50 -2.10
N PHE A 115 15.25 -14.98 -1.35
CA PHE A 115 14.95 -14.57 0.02
C PHE A 115 16.16 -14.81 0.96
N TRP A 116 16.75 -16.02 0.89
CA TRP A 116 17.92 -16.42 1.68
C TRP A 116 19.17 -15.62 1.33
N PHE A 117 19.37 -15.29 0.05
CA PHE A 117 20.44 -14.42 -0.42
C PHE A 117 20.23 -12.99 0.09
N ALA A 118 19.02 -12.43 -0.07
CA ALA A 118 18.63 -11.10 0.40
C ALA A 118 18.85 -10.90 1.92
N LEU A 119 18.66 -11.95 2.72
CA LEU A 119 18.99 -11.96 4.16
C LEU A 119 20.48 -11.78 4.49
N ARG A 120 21.38 -12.06 3.54
CA ARG A 120 22.83 -11.89 3.71
C ARG A 120 23.42 -10.66 3.03
N VAL A 121 22.71 -10.03 2.10
CA VAL A 121 23.19 -8.79 1.45
C VAL A 121 23.36 -7.69 2.50
N SER A 122 24.50 -7.01 2.49
CA SER A 122 24.74 -5.90 3.40
C SER A 122 24.01 -4.63 2.93
N VAL A 123 23.51 -3.85 3.89
CA VAL A 123 22.81 -2.58 3.62
C VAL A 123 23.71 -1.60 2.84
N ALA A 124 25.02 -1.62 3.11
CA ALA A 124 26.02 -0.84 2.40
C ALA A 124 26.15 -1.25 0.92
N PHE A 125 26.12 -2.56 0.61
CA PHE A 125 26.13 -3.04 -0.76
C PHE A 125 24.88 -2.58 -1.52
N LEU A 126 23.69 -2.80 -0.95
CA LEU A 126 22.41 -2.37 -1.55
C LEU A 126 22.42 -0.88 -1.91
N ARG A 127 22.88 -0.02 -1.01
CA ARG A 127 23.00 1.43 -1.24
C ARG A 127 24.01 1.73 -2.36
N ARG A 128 25.20 1.13 -2.33
CA ARG A 128 26.28 1.39 -3.31
C ARG A 128 25.89 0.98 -4.72
N THR A 129 25.16 -0.13 -4.88
CA THR A 129 24.76 -0.65 -6.20
C THR A 129 23.39 -0.14 -6.66
N ALA A 130 22.63 0.56 -5.82
CA ALA A 130 21.24 0.93 -6.08
C ALA A 130 21.02 1.61 -7.44
N PHE A 131 21.79 2.65 -7.75
CA PHE A 131 21.67 3.38 -9.02
C PHE A 131 22.07 2.52 -10.22
N SER A 132 23.21 1.82 -10.14
CA SER A 132 23.68 0.93 -11.20
C SER A 132 22.68 -0.20 -11.48
N ALA A 133 22.11 -0.81 -10.43
CA ALA A 133 21.10 -1.85 -10.56
C ALA A 133 19.84 -1.31 -11.25
N PHE A 134 19.37 -0.12 -10.89
CA PHE A 134 18.24 0.50 -11.55
C PHE A 134 18.52 0.81 -13.03
N VAL A 135 19.68 1.40 -13.35
CA VAL A 135 20.11 1.64 -14.75
C VAL A 135 20.19 0.35 -15.55
N ILE A 136 20.75 -0.72 -14.99
CA ILE A 136 20.76 -2.06 -15.62
C ILE A 136 19.33 -2.51 -15.93
N THR A 137 18.38 -2.37 -15.00
CA THR A 137 16.97 -2.74 -15.27
C THR A 137 16.31 -1.87 -16.34
N LEU A 138 16.68 -0.59 -16.50
CA LEU A 138 16.22 0.23 -17.62
C LEU A 138 16.76 -0.28 -18.96
N VAL A 139 18.03 -0.69 -19.02
CA VAL A 139 18.62 -1.32 -20.22
C VAL A 139 17.89 -2.62 -20.55
N LEU A 140 17.57 -3.46 -19.56
CA LEU A 140 16.79 -4.68 -19.76
C LEU A 140 15.36 -4.39 -20.27
N LEU A 141 14.70 -3.32 -19.80
CA LEU A 141 13.40 -2.88 -20.32
C LEU A 141 13.46 -2.38 -21.77
N VAL A 142 14.58 -1.79 -22.20
CA VAL A 142 14.81 -1.43 -23.61
C VAL A 142 15.07 -2.68 -24.45
N LEU A 143 15.93 -3.58 -23.98
CA LEU A 143 16.29 -4.81 -24.70
C LEU A 143 15.08 -5.73 -24.93
N VAL A 144 14.16 -5.84 -23.97
CA VAL A 144 12.96 -6.70 -24.13
C VAL A 144 11.92 -6.12 -25.10
N LEU A 145 12.01 -4.85 -25.47
CA LEU A 145 11.17 -4.27 -26.53
C LEU A 145 11.64 -4.67 -27.94
N ILE A 146 12.90 -5.10 -28.10
CA ILE A 146 13.50 -5.42 -29.40
C ILE A 146 12.92 -6.74 -29.93
N PRO A 147 12.33 -6.77 -31.16
CA PRO A 147 11.87 -8.02 -31.78
C PRO A 147 13.02 -9.04 -31.87
N GLY A 148 12.73 -10.30 -31.54
CA GLY A 148 13.72 -11.38 -31.55
C GLY A 148 14.59 -11.50 -30.28
N ILE A 149 14.60 -10.49 -29.40
CA ILE A 149 15.17 -10.61 -28.05
C ILE A 149 14.05 -10.78 -27.02
N GLY A 150 13.02 -9.93 -27.09
CA GLY A 150 11.83 -10.05 -26.27
C GLY A 150 10.83 -11.04 -26.85
N HIS A 151 10.35 -11.96 -26.00
CA HIS A 151 9.27 -12.88 -26.29
C HIS A 151 7.91 -12.22 -26.04
N GLU A 152 6.95 -12.47 -26.92
CA GLU A 152 5.56 -12.04 -26.78
C GLU A 152 4.71 -13.10 -26.09
N SER A 153 3.88 -12.69 -25.14
CA SER A 153 2.86 -13.52 -24.51
C SER A 153 1.66 -12.66 -24.23
N ASN A 154 0.45 -13.13 -24.57
CA ASN A 154 -0.81 -12.39 -24.34
C ASN A 154 -0.78 -10.94 -24.85
N GLY A 155 -0.21 -10.70 -26.04
CA GLY A 155 -0.08 -9.37 -26.64
C GLY A 155 0.95 -8.44 -25.98
N THR A 156 1.77 -8.95 -25.06
CA THR A 156 2.77 -8.21 -24.28
C THR A 156 4.17 -8.74 -24.59
N ARG A 157 5.03 -7.90 -25.19
CA ARG A 157 6.47 -8.19 -25.37
C ARG A 157 7.25 -7.75 -24.12
N GLY A 158 7.28 -8.61 -23.12
CA GLY A 158 7.81 -8.29 -21.79
C GLY A 158 8.71 -9.36 -21.17
N TRP A 159 9.03 -10.45 -21.89
CA TRP A 159 9.71 -11.61 -21.32
C TRP A 159 10.99 -11.95 -22.08
N PHE A 160 12.06 -12.29 -21.34
CA PHE A 160 13.19 -13.05 -21.89
C PHE A 160 12.97 -14.54 -21.62
N VAL A 161 13.03 -15.39 -22.64
CA VAL A 161 12.88 -16.84 -22.48
C VAL A 161 14.22 -17.52 -22.79
N VAL A 162 14.79 -18.21 -21.80
CA VAL A 162 16.07 -18.91 -21.91
C VAL A 162 15.92 -20.30 -21.31
N ALA A 163 16.17 -21.34 -22.10
CA ALA A 163 16.10 -22.74 -21.68
C ALA A 163 14.78 -23.11 -20.93
N GLY A 164 13.64 -22.60 -21.41
CA GLY A 164 12.31 -22.84 -20.82
C GLY A 164 11.98 -22.00 -19.57
N LEU A 165 12.92 -21.19 -19.07
CA LEU A 165 12.69 -20.22 -18.01
C LEU A 165 12.37 -18.85 -18.61
N SER A 166 11.23 -18.27 -18.23
CA SER A 166 10.80 -16.94 -18.62
C SER A 166 11.14 -15.91 -17.52
N MET A 167 11.81 -14.82 -17.85
CA MET A 167 12.18 -13.74 -16.92
C MET A 167 11.58 -12.41 -17.38
N GLN A 168 10.81 -11.74 -16.51
CA GLN A 168 10.18 -10.45 -16.80
C GLN A 168 11.04 -9.30 -16.23
N PRO A 169 11.64 -8.41 -17.04
CA PRO A 169 12.53 -7.37 -16.53
C PRO A 169 11.83 -6.33 -15.65
N SER A 170 10.55 -6.06 -15.90
CA SER A 170 9.71 -5.15 -15.12
C SER A 170 9.62 -5.55 -13.63
N GLU A 171 9.62 -6.84 -13.33
CA GLU A 171 9.68 -7.36 -11.96
C GLU A 171 11.00 -6.98 -11.26
N LEU A 172 12.14 -7.00 -11.96
CA LEU A 172 13.40 -6.50 -11.44
C LEU A 172 13.43 -4.97 -11.35
N THR A 173 12.87 -4.25 -12.33
CA THR A 173 12.80 -2.78 -12.30
C THR A 173 12.08 -2.28 -11.05
N LYS A 174 10.98 -2.94 -10.64
CA LYS A 174 10.25 -2.61 -9.41
C LYS A 174 11.14 -2.69 -8.17
N ILE A 175 11.89 -3.80 -8.00
CA ILE A 175 12.84 -3.96 -6.90
C ILE A 175 13.94 -2.89 -6.96
N ALA A 176 14.58 -2.73 -8.12
CA ALA A 176 15.70 -1.82 -8.28
C ALA A 176 15.29 -0.35 -8.06
N PHE A 177 14.10 0.03 -8.54
CA PHE A 177 13.49 1.33 -8.31
C PHE A 177 13.11 1.55 -6.84
N ALA A 178 12.56 0.55 -6.15
CA ALA A 178 12.27 0.64 -4.72
C ALA A 178 13.54 0.86 -3.89
N ILE A 179 14.61 0.12 -4.18
CA ILE A 179 15.93 0.26 -3.52
C ILE A 179 16.54 1.62 -3.85
N TRP A 180 16.62 2.00 -5.13
CA TRP A 180 17.22 3.26 -5.55
C TRP A 180 16.44 4.48 -5.07
N GLY A 181 15.12 4.48 -5.21
CA GLY A 181 14.26 5.55 -4.72
C GLY A 181 14.34 5.71 -3.20
N ALA A 182 14.34 4.62 -2.44
CA ALA A 182 14.55 4.66 -0.99
C ALA A 182 15.94 5.21 -0.62
N HIS A 183 16.99 4.84 -1.36
CA HIS A 183 18.35 5.33 -1.11
C HIS A 183 18.48 6.83 -1.42
N LEU A 184 18.01 7.25 -2.60
CA LEU A 184 17.97 8.64 -3.04
C LEU A 184 17.23 9.52 -2.04
N LEU A 185 16.00 9.14 -1.67
CA LEU A 185 15.16 9.91 -0.74
C LEU A 185 15.75 9.94 0.68
N ALA A 186 16.36 8.85 1.15
CA ALA A 186 17.08 8.84 2.42
C ALA A 186 18.25 9.85 2.41
N THR A 187 19.14 9.75 1.42
CA THR A 187 20.32 10.62 1.30
C THR A 187 19.94 12.09 1.15
N ARG A 188 19.03 12.43 0.23
CA ARG A 188 18.55 13.81 0.04
C ARG A 188 17.87 14.39 1.28
N ARG A 189 17.12 13.58 2.03
CA ARG A 189 16.52 14.02 3.30
C ARG A 189 17.57 14.25 4.40
N MET A 190 18.67 13.50 4.41
CA MET A 190 19.82 13.76 5.28
C MET A 190 20.53 15.07 4.93
N GLU A 191 20.61 15.43 3.64
CA GLU A 191 21.13 16.71 3.13
C GLU A 191 20.23 17.92 3.46
N ARG A 192 18.99 17.71 3.94
CA ARG A 192 17.91 18.72 4.02
C ARG A 192 17.53 19.32 2.66
N ALA A 193 17.69 18.53 1.59
CA ALA A 193 17.26 18.93 0.25
C ALA A 193 15.78 19.35 0.25
N SER A 194 15.42 20.35 -0.56
CA SER A 194 14.01 20.73 -0.71
C SER A 194 13.19 19.58 -1.31
N LEU A 195 11.86 19.58 -1.11
CA LEU A 195 10.99 18.61 -1.78
C LEU A 195 11.21 18.61 -3.30
N ARG A 196 11.51 19.77 -3.90
CA ARG A 196 11.83 19.88 -5.32
C ARG A 196 13.12 19.15 -5.68
N GLU A 197 14.19 19.30 -4.91
CA GLU A 197 15.47 18.58 -5.13
C GLU A 197 15.36 17.06 -4.89
N MET A 198 14.42 16.61 -4.05
CA MET A 198 14.11 15.19 -3.88
C MET A 198 13.34 14.63 -5.10
N LEU A 199 12.48 15.44 -5.71
CA LEU A 199 11.60 15.06 -6.83
C LEU A 199 12.27 15.14 -8.21
N ILE A 200 13.12 16.15 -8.45
CA ILE A 200 13.85 16.35 -9.71
C ILE A 200 14.57 15.07 -10.19
N PRO A 201 15.30 14.31 -9.36
CA PRO A 201 15.89 13.05 -9.80
C PRO A 201 14.89 11.88 -9.84
N LEU A 202 13.96 11.79 -8.88
CA LEU A 202 13.08 10.62 -8.74
C LEU A 202 11.98 10.54 -9.80
N ILE A 203 11.34 11.67 -10.12
CA ILE A 203 10.17 11.69 -11.02
C ILE A 203 10.57 11.36 -12.47
N PRO A 204 11.61 11.95 -13.08
CA PRO A 204 12.00 11.60 -14.45
C PRO A 204 12.44 10.14 -14.57
N ALA A 205 13.19 9.63 -13.59
CA ALA A 205 13.58 8.22 -13.54
C ALA A 205 12.36 7.28 -13.48
N ALA A 206 11.35 7.62 -12.69
CA ALA A 206 10.10 6.87 -12.64
C ALA A 206 9.31 6.97 -13.94
N VAL A 207 9.24 8.16 -14.56
CA VAL A 207 8.58 8.40 -15.85
C VAL A 207 9.23 7.60 -16.97
N ILE A 208 10.57 7.54 -17.03
CA ILE A 208 11.30 6.71 -18.00
C ILE A 208 10.96 5.22 -17.82
N ALA A 209 11.02 4.72 -16.58
CA ALA A 209 10.67 3.33 -16.29
C ALA A 209 9.21 3.01 -16.63
N LEU A 210 8.27 3.89 -16.27
CA LEU A 210 6.85 3.74 -16.59
C LEU A 210 6.61 3.78 -18.11
N ALA A 211 7.23 4.71 -18.83
CA ALA A 211 7.08 4.80 -20.29
C ALA A 211 7.57 3.53 -21.00
N LEU A 212 8.71 2.97 -20.57
CA LEU A 212 9.22 1.71 -21.11
C LEU A 212 8.30 0.52 -20.82
N ILE A 213 7.67 0.45 -19.63
CA ILE A 213 6.72 -0.63 -19.30
C ILE A 213 5.38 -0.44 -20.05
N VAL A 214 4.88 0.79 -20.18
CA VAL A 214 3.67 1.10 -20.97
C VAL A 214 3.85 0.72 -22.45
N ALA A 215 5.08 0.82 -22.97
CA ALA A 215 5.47 0.39 -24.31
C ALA A 215 5.59 -1.14 -24.48
N GLN A 216 5.57 -1.92 -23.39
CA GLN A 216 5.47 -3.39 -23.41
C GLN A 216 4.00 -3.88 -23.40
N PRO A 217 3.03 -3.04 -23.80
CA PRO A 217 1.64 -3.08 -23.35
C PRO A 217 1.25 -3.34 -21.87
N ASP A 218 2.17 -3.59 -20.94
CA ASP A 218 1.85 -4.13 -19.59
C ASP A 218 1.26 -3.09 -18.60
N LEU A 219 -0.07 -3.14 -18.40
CA LEU A 219 -0.78 -2.30 -17.44
C LEU A 219 -0.48 -2.68 -15.99
N GLY A 220 -0.39 -3.97 -15.68
CA GLY A 220 -0.26 -4.48 -14.32
C GLY A 220 1.05 -4.05 -13.68
N GLN A 221 2.15 -4.16 -14.44
CA GLN A 221 3.47 -3.72 -14.02
C GLN A 221 3.58 -2.19 -13.97
N THR A 222 2.92 -1.47 -14.88
CA THR A 222 2.82 -0.01 -14.85
C THR A 222 2.18 0.48 -13.54
N VAL A 223 1.01 -0.05 -13.20
CA VAL A 223 0.29 0.28 -11.95
C VAL A 223 1.12 -0.13 -10.73
N SER A 224 1.74 -1.30 -10.75
CA SER A 224 2.60 -1.79 -9.68
C SER A 224 3.81 -0.89 -9.41
N LEU A 225 4.47 -0.37 -10.46
CA LEU A 225 5.57 0.59 -10.32
C LEU A 225 5.05 1.96 -9.85
N GLY A 226 3.86 2.37 -10.31
CA GLY A 226 3.16 3.57 -9.82
C GLY A 226 2.88 3.52 -8.31
N ILE A 227 2.48 2.37 -7.77
CA ILE A 227 2.29 2.17 -6.32
C ILE A 227 3.61 2.35 -5.56
N ILE A 228 4.72 1.80 -6.07
CA ILE A 228 6.05 1.96 -5.45
C ILE A 228 6.45 3.44 -5.43
N LEU A 229 6.27 4.16 -6.54
CA LEU A 229 6.52 5.59 -6.62
C LEU A 229 5.68 6.35 -5.58
N LEU A 230 4.36 6.17 -5.59
CA LEU A 230 3.46 6.86 -4.65
C LEU A 230 3.80 6.54 -3.19
N ALA A 231 4.13 5.30 -2.86
CA ALA A 231 4.54 4.93 -1.51
C ALA A 231 5.85 5.62 -1.08
N LEU A 232 6.87 5.63 -1.95
CA LEU A 232 8.13 6.35 -1.71
C LEU A 232 7.88 7.85 -1.48
N LEU A 233 7.04 8.47 -2.31
CA LEU A 233 6.64 9.88 -2.19
C LEU A 233 5.87 10.17 -0.88
N TRP A 234 4.99 9.26 -0.46
CA TRP A 234 4.21 9.40 0.76
C TRP A 234 5.11 9.39 2.00
N TYR A 235 6.01 8.41 2.11
CA TYR A 235 6.94 8.32 3.24
C TYR A 235 8.11 9.33 3.17
N ALA A 236 8.37 9.93 2.01
CA ALA A 236 9.20 11.12 1.89
C ALA A 236 8.56 12.37 2.51
N GLY A 237 7.22 12.41 2.62
CA GLY A 237 6.46 13.51 3.22
C GLY A 237 5.90 14.51 2.21
N LEU A 238 5.55 14.07 0.98
CA LEU A 238 4.87 14.92 0.02
C LEU A 238 3.45 15.31 0.48
N PRO A 239 2.94 16.49 0.09
CA PRO A 239 1.60 16.93 0.48
C PRO A 239 0.51 16.10 -0.20
N LEU A 240 -0.61 15.90 0.51
CA LEU A 240 -1.79 15.13 0.04
C LEU A 240 -2.28 15.55 -1.36
N LYS A 241 -2.13 16.84 -1.72
CA LYS A 241 -2.46 17.37 -3.04
C LYS A 241 -1.83 16.60 -4.20
N VAL A 242 -0.60 16.09 -4.04
CA VAL A 242 0.07 15.30 -5.10
C VAL A 242 -0.68 14.00 -5.33
N PHE A 243 -1.04 13.27 -4.27
CA PHE A 243 -1.79 12.02 -4.34
C PHE A 243 -3.18 12.21 -4.95
N VAL A 244 -3.89 13.28 -4.57
CA VAL A 244 -5.17 13.65 -5.18
C VAL A 244 -5.00 13.96 -6.67
N SER A 245 -3.94 14.70 -7.06
CA SER A 245 -3.67 15.00 -8.47
C SER A 245 -3.26 13.76 -9.27
N SER A 246 -2.51 12.82 -8.69
CA SER A 246 -2.16 11.54 -9.31
C SER A 246 -3.38 10.64 -9.50
N LEU A 247 -4.29 10.60 -8.51
CA LEU A 247 -5.56 9.88 -8.63
C LEU A 247 -6.46 10.51 -9.71
N ALA A 248 -6.57 11.84 -9.74
CA ALA A 248 -7.31 12.55 -10.79
C ALA A 248 -6.73 12.29 -12.19
N ALA A 249 -5.39 12.30 -12.32
CA ALA A 249 -4.71 11.97 -13.57
C ALA A 249 -4.94 10.50 -13.99
N ALA A 250 -4.94 9.56 -13.05
CA ALA A 250 -5.24 8.16 -13.32
C ALA A 250 -6.70 7.96 -13.77
N MET A 251 -7.66 8.64 -13.13
CA MET A 251 -9.06 8.63 -13.54
C MET A 251 -9.27 9.27 -14.92
N ALA A 252 -8.59 10.38 -15.21
CA ALA A 252 -8.63 11.01 -16.53
C ALA A 252 -8.02 10.10 -17.61
N ALA A 253 -6.89 9.46 -17.33
CA ALA A 253 -6.29 8.48 -18.24
C ALA A 253 -7.20 7.27 -18.47
N ALA A 254 -7.87 6.76 -17.41
CA ALA A 254 -8.84 5.69 -17.53
C ALA A 254 -10.07 6.10 -18.38
N ALA A 255 -10.56 7.33 -18.23
CA ALA A 255 -11.64 7.85 -19.06
C ALA A 255 -11.25 8.02 -20.53
N VAL A 256 -10.04 8.51 -20.82
CA VAL A 256 -9.49 8.59 -22.19
C VAL A 256 -9.32 7.18 -22.79
N LEU A 257 -8.82 6.21 -22.01
CA LEU A 257 -8.73 4.82 -22.43
C LEU A 257 -10.10 4.19 -22.67
N ALA A 258 -11.12 4.52 -21.88
CA ALA A 258 -12.49 4.01 -22.08
C ALA A 258 -13.13 4.45 -23.41
N VAL A 259 -12.69 5.57 -24.00
CA VAL A 259 -13.18 6.08 -25.29
C VAL A 259 -12.24 5.78 -26.48
N SER A 260 -11.00 5.34 -26.24
CA SER A 260 -10.09 4.89 -27.32
C SER A 260 -10.52 3.55 -27.92
N GLU A 261 -9.91 3.11 -29.02
CA GLU A 261 -10.13 1.77 -29.57
C GLU A 261 -9.12 0.74 -29.03
N GLY A 262 -9.51 -0.54 -29.01
CA GLY A 262 -8.67 -1.69 -28.68
C GLY A 262 -8.65 -2.09 -27.20
N TYR A 263 -7.93 -3.18 -26.91
CA TYR A 263 -8.01 -4.01 -25.70
C TYR A 263 -8.13 -3.29 -24.34
N ARG A 264 -7.42 -2.17 -24.16
CA ARG A 264 -7.44 -1.39 -22.91
C ARG A 264 -8.78 -0.67 -22.69
N SER A 265 -9.45 -0.27 -23.78
CA SER A 265 -10.78 0.35 -23.74
C SER A 265 -11.86 -0.67 -23.41
N ASP A 266 -11.74 -1.88 -23.96
CA ASP A 266 -12.72 -2.96 -23.79
C ASP A 266 -12.80 -3.38 -22.32
N ARG A 267 -11.66 -3.46 -21.61
CA ARG A 267 -11.63 -3.74 -20.16
C ARG A 267 -12.29 -2.66 -19.28
N VAL A 268 -12.39 -1.41 -19.75
CA VAL A 268 -13.10 -0.34 -19.00
C VAL A 268 -14.57 -0.33 -19.37
N ARG A 269 -14.91 -0.54 -20.65
CA ARG A 269 -16.30 -0.67 -21.12
C ARG A 269 -16.99 -1.87 -20.50
N SER A 270 -16.35 -3.04 -20.46
CA SER A 270 -16.89 -4.26 -19.84
C SER A 270 -17.00 -4.19 -18.31
N TRP A 271 -16.29 -3.27 -17.66
CA TRP A 271 -16.48 -2.98 -16.24
C TRP A 271 -17.69 -2.07 -15.99
N LEU A 272 -17.93 -1.09 -16.88
CA LEU A 272 -19.09 -0.19 -16.83
C LEU A 272 -20.38 -0.89 -17.26
N ASP A 273 -20.32 -1.74 -18.29
CA ASP A 273 -21.40 -2.62 -18.75
C ASP A 273 -20.88 -4.06 -18.94
N PRO A 274 -20.89 -4.88 -17.87
CA PRO A 274 -20.51 -6.29 -17.96
C PRO A 274 -21.50 -7.18 -18.72
N ALA A 275 -22.68 -6.68 -19.07
CA ALA A 275 -23.66 -7.44 -19.83
C ALA A 275 -23.38 -7.40 -21.35
N ALA A 276 -22.75 -6.32 -21.83
CA ALA A 276 -22.35 -6.17 -23.24
C ALA A 276 -21.19 -7.10 -23.65
N ASP A 277 -20.27 -7.43 -22.74
CA ASP A 277 -19.10 -8.29 -23.00
C ASP A 277 -19.33 -9.74 -22.51
N THR A 278 -20.01 -10.54 -23.33
CA THR A 278 -20.42 -11.91 -22.96
C THR A 278 -19.33 -12.97 -23.09
N GLN A 279 -18.15 -12.66 -23.63
CA GLN A 279 -17.09 -13.65 -23.90
C GLN A 279 -15.68 -13.22 -23.42
N GLY A 280 -15.44 -11.94 -23.16
CA GLY A 280 -14.14 -11.41 -22.75
C GLY A 280 -14.02 -11.13 -21.26
N SER A 281 -13.58 -9.91 -20.96
CA SER A 281 -13.36 -9.39 -19.60
C SER A 281 -14.63 -9.31 -18.73
N GLY A 282 -15.78 -8.97 -19.31
CA GLY A 282 -17.07 -8.93 -18.61
C GLY A 282 -17.51 -10.34 -18.17
N TYR A 283 -17.32 -11.33 -19.04
CA TYR A 283 -17.52 -12.74 -18.73
C TYR A 283 -16.64 -13.20 -17.55
N GLN A 284 -15.32 -12.93 -17.60
CA GLN A 284 -14.40 -13.28 -16.51
C GLN A 284 -14.82 -12.67 -15.17
N ALA A 285 -15.13 -11.37 -15.15
CA ALA A 285 -15.56 -10.67 -13.94
C ALA A 285 -16.91 -11.20 -13.40
N ARG A 286 -17.82 -11.65 -14.26
CA ARG A 286 -19.09 -12.28 -13.87
C ARG A 286 -18.87 -13.68 -13.28
N GLN A 287 -18.05 -14.51 -13.92
CA GLN A 287 -17.76 -15.86 -13.45
C GLN A 287 -17.00 -15.85 -12.11
N ALA A 288 -16.09 -14.90 -11.92
CA ALA A 288 -15.43 -14.68 -10.63
C ALA A 288 -16.43 -14.41 -9.49
N LYS A 289 -17.47 -13.61 -9.75
CA LYS A 289 -18.55 -13.36 -8.77
C LYS A 289 -19.41 -14.59 -8.51
N PHE A 290 -19.68 -15.43 -9.51
CA PHE A 290 -20.42 -16.68 -9.32
C PHE A 290 -19.61 -17.70 -8.52
N ALA A 291 -18.31 -17.87 -8.79
CA ALA A 291 -17.42 -18.72 -7.98
C ALA A 291 -17.40 -18.30 -6.50
N LEU A 292 -17.29 -16.98 -6.23
CA LEU A 292 -17.38 -16.43 -4.87
C LEU A 292 -18.76 -16.64 -4.21
N ALA A 293 -19.84 -16.69 -4.99
CA ALA A 293 -21.19 -16.93 -4.48
C ALA A 293 -21.43 -18.41 -4.15
N ASN A 294 -20.90 -19.33 -4.97
CA ASN A 294 -21.04 -20.78 -4.79
C ASN A 294 -20.44 -21.25 -3.45
N GLY A 295 -19.19 -20.86 -3.15
CA GLY A 295 -18.49 -21.33 -1.95
C GLY A 295 -19.08 -20.88 -0.60
N GLY A 296 -20.04 -19.95 -0.60
CA GLY A 296 -20.77 -19.56 0.61
C GLY A 296 -19.86 -19.21 1.80
N VAL A 297 -20.14 -19.79 2.98
CA VAL A 297 -19.36 -19.50 4.20
C VAL A 297 -18.11 -20.37 4.33
N PHE A 298 -18.21 -21.67 4.02
CA PHE A 298 -17.18 -22.68 4.34
C PHE A 298 -16.43 -23.25 3.13
N GLY A 299 -16.91 -22.97 1.91
CA GLY A 299 -16.38 -23.49 0.67
C GLY A 299 -16.98 -24.84 0.26
N ASP A 300 -16.86 -25.16 -1.02
CA ASP A 300 -17.21 -26.47 -1.57
C ASP A 300 -16.17 -27.56 -1.21
N GLY A 301 -15.01 -27.14 -0.69
CA GLY A 301 -13.90 -27.99 -0.29
C GLY A 301 -12.69 -27.84 -1.22
N LEU A 302 -11.49 -27.99 -0.65
CA LEU A 302 -10.24 -27.98 -1.41
C LEU A 302 -10.27 -29.02 -2.53
N GLY A 303 -9.99 -28.57 -3.75
CA GLY A 303 -9.99 -29.43 -4.92
C GLY A 303 -11.37 -29.63 -5.57
N GLN A 304 -12.48 -29.19 -4.96
CA GLN A 304 -13.84 -29.46 -5.45
C GLN A 304 -14.48 -28.30 -6.23
N GLY A 305 -13.80 -27.15 -6.36
CA GLY A 305 -14.36 -25.98 -7.05
C GLY A 305 -14.72 -26.27 -8.51
N THR A 306 -15.83 -25.69 -8.97
CA THR A 306 -16.35 -25.87 -10.33
C THR A 306 -15.76 -24.86 -11.32
N ALA A 307 -15.42 -23.64 -10.87
CA ALA A 307 -15.01 -22.56 -11.78
C ALA A 307 -13.68 -22.85 -12.52
N LYS A 308 -12.82 -23.70 -11.96
CA LYS A 308 -11.55 -24.12 -12.56
C LYS A 308 -11.66 -25.07 -13.77
N TRP A 309 -12.84 -25.63 -14.06
CA TRP A 309 -13.07 -26.47 -15.25
C TRP A 309 -13.26 -25.62 -16.50
N ASN A 310 -12.32 -24.69 -16.76
CA ASN A 310 -12.33 -23.67 -17.81
C ASN A 310 -13.53 -22.70 -17.81
N TYR A 311 -14.45 -22.76 -16.84
CA TYR A 311 -15.54 -21.79 -16.69
C TYR A 311 -15.02 -20.37 -16.37
N LEU A 312 -13.93 -20.25 -15.61
CA LEU A 312 -13.23 -19.00 -15.30
C LEU A 312 -11.84 -18.97 -15.98
N PRO A 313 -11.70 -18.28 -17.13
CA PRO A 313 -10.41 -18.13 -17.81
C PRO A 313 -9.34 -17.50 -16.89
N ASN A 314 -8.10 -17.96 -17.02
CA ASN A 314 -6.95 -17.51 -16.21
C ASN A 314 -7.12 -17.66 -14.69
N ALA A 315 -8.02 -18.53 -14.21
CA ALA A 315 -8.27 -18.77 -12.78
C ALA A 315 -7.01 -19.03 -11.93
N HIS A 316 -5.98 -19.69 -12.48
CA HIS A 316 -4.72 -19.95 -11.76
C HIS A 316 -3.80 -18.72 -11.66
N ASN A 317 -3.99 -17.71 -12.52
CA ASN A 317 -3.21 -16.48 -12.56
C ASN A 317 -3.96 -15.34 -11.85
N ASP A 318 -4.69 -14.52 -12.58
CA ASP A 318 -5.22 -13.23 -12.09
C ASP A 318 -6.52 -13.40 -11.28
N PHE A 319 -7.30 -14.45 -11.52
CA PHE A 319 -8.57 -14.71 -10.80
C PHE A 319 -8.49 -15.71 -9.61
N ILE A 320 -7.31 -16.08 -9.13
CA ILE A 320 -7.16 -17.13 -8.10
C ILE A 320 -7.91 -16.86 -6.78
N PHE A 321 -8.14 -15.57 -6.44
CA PHE A 321 -8.94 -15.20 -5.27
C PHE A 321 -10.40 -15.68 -5.37
N ALA A 322 -10.96 -15.81 -6.58
CA ALA A 322 -12.29 -16.37 -6.78
C ALA A 322 -12.32 -17.87 -6.45
N ILE A 323 -11.29 -18.62 -6.85
CA ILE A 323 -11.14 -20.06 -6.52
C ILE A 323 -10.90 -20.25 -5.01
N VAL A 324 -10.16 -19.34 -4.36
CA VAL A 324 -10.04 -19.34 -2.88
C VAL A 324 -11.41 -19.19 -2.22
N GLY A 325 -12.26 -18.29 -2.70
CA GLY A 325 -13.60 -18.11 -2.15
C GLY A 325 -14.59 -19.23 -2.50
N GLU A 326 -14.43 -19.90 -3.64
CA GLU A 326 -15.21 -21.09 -4.00
C GLU A 326 -14.83 -22.29 -3.13
N GLU A 327 -13.54 -22.65 -3.07
CA GLU A 327 -13.09 -23.88 -2.40
C GLU A 327 -12.98 -23.77 -0.88
N LEU A 328 -12.72 -22.58 -0.33
CA LEU A 328 -12.56 -22.34 1.12
C LEU A 328 -13.61 -21.38 1.71
N GLY A 329 -14.55 -20.89 0.90
CA GLY A 329 -15.63 -20.01 1.32
C GLY A 329 -15.17 -18.64 1.82
N PHE A 330 -16.13 -17.92 2.42
CA PHE A 330 -15.86 -16.69 3.14
C PHE A 330 -14.77 -16.84 4.22
N VAL A 331 -14.73 -17.97 4.95
CA VAL A 331 -13.74 -18.19 6.02
C VAL A 331 -12.32 -18.23 5.46
N GLY A 332 -12.08 -18.94 4.36
CA GLY A 332 -10.77 -18.99 3.70
C GLY A 332 -10.38 -17.67 3.05
N ALA A 333 -11.31 -17.03 2.34
CA ALA A 333 -11.09 -15.71 1.73
C ALA A 333 -10.75 -14.65 2.78
N PHE A 334 -11.49 -14.61 3.90
CA PHE A 334 -11.20 -13.73 5.04
C PHE A 334 -9.87 -14.08 5.71
N GLY A 335 -9.56 -15.37 5.90
CA GLY A 335 -8.29 -15.83 6.43
C GLY A 335 -7.08 -15.38 5.59
N LEU A 336 -7.18 -15.45 4.27
CA LEU A 336 -6.18 -14.94 3.33
C LEU A 336 -6.00 -13.43 3.44
N LEU A 337 -7.09 -12.66 3.49
CA LEU A 337 -7.04 -11.21 3.72
C LEU A 337 -6.45 -10.86 5.09
N ALA A 338 -6.73 -11.66 6.12
CA ALA A 338 -6.14 -11.50 7.45
C ALA A 338 -4.63 -11.79 7.46
N LEU A 339 -4.14 -12.79 6.71
CA LEU A 339 -2.70 -13.02 6.51
C LEU A 339 -2.04 -11.79 5.85
N PHE A 340 -2.63 -11.22 4.80
CA PHE A 340 -2.12 -9.97 4.23
C PHE A 340 -2.23 -8.79 5.21
N GLY A 341 -3.24 -8.73 6.08
CA GLY A 341 -3.32 -7.77 7.18
C GLY A 341 -2.17 -7.90 8.18
N VAL A 342 -1.79 -9.14 8.55
CA VAL A 342 -0.63 -9.41 9.41
C VAL A 342 0.68 -9.06 8.70
N PHE A 343 0.80 -9.33 7.40
CA PHE A 343 1.94 -8.90 6.58
C PHE A 343 2.06 -7.36 6.57
N ALA A 344 0.96 -6.65 6.30
CA ALA A 344 0.90 -5.19 6.29
C ALA A 344 1.29 -4.60 7.64
N TYR A 345 0.70 -5.11 8.73
CA TYR A 345 1.04 -4.72 10.10
C TYR A 345 2.53 -4.92 10.39
N THR A 346 3.09 -6.06 9.99
CA THR A 346 4.48 -6.42 10.27
C THR A 346 5.46 -5.58 9.47
N GLY A 347 5.23 -5.38 8.17
CA GLY A 347 6.04 -4.47 7.34
C GLY A 347 6.02 -3.03 7.85
N MET A 348 4.84 -2.51 8.20
CA MET A 348 4.70 -1.18 8.80
C MET A 348 5.26 -1.08 10.23
N ARG A 349 5.33 -2.18 10.97
CA ARG A 349 6.02 -2.26 12.27
C ARG A 349 7.54 -2.20 12.08
N ILE A 350 8.12 -2.95 11.15
CA ILE A 350 9.56 -2.93 10.82
C ILE A 350 9.97 -1.52 10.38
N ALA A 351 9.21 -0.91 9.47
CA ALA A 351 9.48 0.44 8.99
C ALA A 351 9.47 1.49 10.14
N ARG A 352 8.49 1.41 11.06
CA ARG A 352 8.41 2.31 12.23
C ARG A 352 9.54 2.11 13.24
N ARG A 353 10.09 0.89 13.35
CA ARG A 353 11.18 0.54 14.29
C ARG A 353 12.59 0.66 13.68
N SER A 354 12.70 0.77 12.36
CA SER A 354 13.99 0.97 11.67
C SER A 354 14.59 2.34 12.00
N ALA A 355 15.79 2.33 12.58
CA ALA A 355 16.57 3.54 12.81
C ALA A 355 17.17 4.10 11.51
N ASP A 356 17.54 3.22 10.57
CA ASP A 356 18.03 3.62 9.24
C ASP A 356 16.88 4.19 8.39
N PRO A 357 16.95 5.47 7.93
CA PRO A 357 15.96 6.06 7.03
C PRO A 357 15.77 5.31 5.71
N PHE A 358 16.83 4.69 5.17
CA PHE A 358 16.78 3.89 3.94
C PHE A 358 15.94 2.62 4.14
N LEU A 359 16.26 1.82 5.17
CA LEU A 359 15.51 0.59 5.47
C LEU A 359 14.05 0.88 5.81
N ARG A 360 13.79 2.00 6.51
CA ARG A 360 12.42 2.49 6.76
C ARG A 360 11.66 2.77 5.47
N LEU A 361 12.24 3.54 4.55
CA LEU A 361 11.60 3.88 3.27
C LEU A 361 11.40 2.65 2.39
N LEU A 362 12.43 1.81 2.25
CA LEU A 362 12.39 0.58 1.45
C LEU A 362 11.31 -0.39 1.96
N THR A 363 11.29 -0.65 3.27
CA THR A 363 10.31 -1.57 3.87
C THR A 363 8.89 -1.03 3.76
N ALA A 364 8.68 0.28 4.00
CA ALA A 364 7.37 0.88 3.87
C ALA A 364 6.86 0.88 2.41
N ALA A 365 7.73 1.19 1.45
CA ALA A 365 7.39 1.15 0.03
C ALA A 365 7.09 -0.29 -0.46
N ALA A 366 7.90 -1.27 -0.07
CA ALA A 366 7.65 -2.68 -0.41
C ALA A 366 6.38 -3.23 0.23
N THR A 367 6.07 -2.83 1.47
CA THR A 367 4.80 -3.19 2.13
C THR A 367 3.60 -2.62 1.36
N MET A 368 3.66 -1.33 0.99
CA MET A 368 2.60 -0.70 0.19
C MET A 368 2.49 -1.27 -1.23
N TRP A 369 3.60 -1.69 -1.83
CA TRP A 369 3.61 -2.35 -3.13
C TRP A 369 2.82 -3.66 -3.09
N VAL A 370 3.20 -4.60 -2.21
CA VAL A 370 2.51 -5.89 -2.07
C VAL A 370 1.03 -5.70 -1.73
N ILE A 371 0.72 -4.86 -0.73
CA ILE A 371 -0.66 -4.64 -0.29
C ILE A 371 -1.49 -3.87 -1.33
N GLY A 372 -0.88 -2.98 -2.11
CA GLY A 372 -1.53 -2.31 -3.23
C GLY A 372 -1.91 -3.28 -4.35
N GLN A 373 -1.05 -4.25 -4.68
CA GLN A 373 -1.39 -5.32 -5.63
C GLN A 373 -2.53 -6.21 -5.09
N VAL A 374 -2.48 -6.60 -3.81
CA VAL A 374 -3.56 -7.37 -3.16
C VAL A 374 -4.90 -6.62 -3.24
N PHE A 375 -4.91 -5.33 -2.88
CA PHE A 375 -6.11 -4.49 -2.92
C PHE A 375 -6.69 -4.40 -4.34
N ILE A 376 -5.85 -4.23 -5.36
CA ILE A 376 -6.32 -4.15 -6.75
C ILE A 376 -6.82 -5.51 -7.26
N ASN A 377 -6.09 -6.59 -7.00
CA ASN A 377 -6.48 -7.96 -7.38
C ASN A 377 -7.85 -8.31 -6.80
N VAL A 378 -7.98 -8.29 -5.48
CA VAL A 378 -9.23 -8.56 -4.77
C VAL A 378 -10.33 -7.62 -5.24
N GLY A 379 -9.99 -6.33 -5.42
CA GLY A 379 -10.91 -5.29 -5.86
C GLY A 379 -11.57 -5.55 -7.21
N TYR A 380 -10.86 -6.04 -8.23
CA TYR A 380 -11.51 -6.41 -9.51
C TYR A 380 -12.18 -7.78 -9.48
N VAL A 381 -11.67 -8.73 -8.68
CA VAL A 381 -12.29 -10.07 -8.54
C VAL A 381 -13.70 -9.96 -7.91
N ILE A 382 -13.89 -9.07 -6.93
CA ILE A 382 -15.23 -8.73 -6.40
C ILE A 382 -15.97 -7.66 -7.23
N GLY A 383 -15.33 -7.11 -8.27
CA GLY A 383 -15.91 -6.16 -9.22
C GLY A 383 -16.03 -4.70 -8.78
N LEU A 384 -15.31 -4.27 -7.74
CA LEU A 384 -15.17 -2.84 -7.38
C LEU A 384 -14.23 -2.06 -8.33
N LEU A 385 -13.35 -2.77 -9.04
CA LEU A 385 -12.37 -2.20 -9.98
C LEU A 385 -12.45 -2.90 -11.34
N PRO A 386 -12.01 -2.27 -12.44
CA PRO A 386 -11.85 -2.94 -13.73
C PRO A 386 -10.75 -4.00 -13.66
N VAL A 387 -10.88 -5.06 -14.46
CA VAL A 387 -9.93 -6.18 -14.49
C VAL A 387 -8.55 -5.67 -14.94
N THR A 388 -7.55 -5.68 -14.05
CA THR A 388 -6.21 -5.15 -14.37
C THR A 388 -5.19 -6.21 -14.79
N GLY A 389 -5.48 -7.50 -14.57
CA GLY A 389 -4.52 -8.60 -14.80
C GLY A 389 -3.36 -8.64 -13.80
N ILE A 390 -3.43 -7.87 -12.70
CA ILE A 390 -2.45 -7.95 -11.62
C ILE A 390 -2.68 -9.22 -10.82
N GLN A 391 -1.71 -10.12 -10.85
CA GLN A 391 -1.69 -11.34 -10.04
C GLN A 391 -1.66 -11.05 -8.53
N LEU A 392 -2.22 -11.94 -7.72
CA LEU A 392 -2.20 -11.87 -6.27
C LEU A 392 -0.82 -12.31 -5.75
N PRO A 393 -0.04 -11.43 -5.07
CA PRO A 393 1.33 -11.76 -4.68
C PRO A 393 1.43 -13.01 -3.80
N LEU A 394 2.40 -13.89 -4.09
CA LEU A 394 2.63 -15.20 -3.45
C LEU A 394 1.52 -16.25 -3.62
N ILE A 395 0.30 -15.88 -4.02
CA ILE A 395 -0.83 -16.80 -4.15
C ILE A 395 -0.99 -17.28 -5.59
N SER A 396 -1.07 -16.35 -6.53
CA SER A 396 -1.25 -16.64 -7.96
C SER A 396 -0.05 -17.37 -8.57
N ALA A 397 -0.32 -18.19 -9.59
CA ALA A 397 0.71 -18.61 -10.52
C ALA A 397 1.33 -17.38 -11.19
N GLY A 398 2.66 -17.36 -11.27
CA GLY A 398 3.40 -16.17 -11.67
C GLY A 398 4.84 -16.28 -11.20
N GLY A 399 5.64 -17.03 -11.95
CA GLY A 399 6.93 -17.53 -11.49
C GLY A 399 7.92 -16.43 -11.09
N THR A 400 8.21 -15.52 -12.02
CA THR A 400 9.10 -14.38 -11.80
C THR A 400 8.62 -13.47 -10.67
N SER A 401 7.33 -13.14 -10.66
CA SER A 401 6.72 -12.27 -9.65
C SER A 401 6.75 -12.91 -8.25
N THR A 402 6.59 -14.23 -8.15
CA THR A 402 6.76 -14.99 -6.90
C THR A 402 8.20 -14.91 -6.42
N ALA A 403 9.18 -15.12 -7.31
CA ALA A 403 10.59 -15.06 -6.96
C ALA A 403 11.07 -13.65 -6.55
N THR A 404 10.63 -12.60 -7.27
CA THR A 404 10.94 -11.20 -6.95
C THR A 404 10.25 -10.73 -5.68
N THR A 405 9.00 -11.13 -5.44
CA THR A 405 8.29 -10.85 -4.19
C THR A 405 9.01 -11.52 -3.00
N LEU A 406 9.42 -12.78 -3.12
CA LEU A 406 10.19 -13.47 -2.06
C LEU A 406 11.55 -12.82 -1.80
N PHE A 407 12.27 -12.41 -2.84
CA PHE A 407 13.51 -11.62 -2.70
C PHE A 407 13.27 -10.31 -1.94
N MET A 408 12.21 -9.56 -2.29
CA MET A 408 11.86 -8.30 -1.60
C MET A 408 11.47 -8.53 -0.14
N ILE A 409 10.73 -9.60 0.16
CA ILE A 409 10.42 -10.01 1.54
C ILE A 409 11.70 -10.39 2.30
N GLY A 410 12.69 -10.98 1.63
CA GLY A 410 14.02 -11.24 2.19
C GLY A 410 14.77 -9.97 2.58
N LEU A 411 14.64 -8.90 1.78
CA LEU A 411 15.15 -7.57 2.12
C LEU A 411 14.38 -6.93 3.30
N MET A 412 13.06 -7.11 3.37
CA MET A 412 12.26 -6.66 4.53
C MET A 412 12.62 -7.42 5.81
N ALA A 413 12.90 -8.73 5.70
CA ALA A 413 13.36 -9.55 6.82
C ALA A 413 14.81 -9.19 7.22
N ASN A 414 15.67 -8.82 6.28
CA ASN A 414 16.98 -8.22 6.54
C ASN A 414 16.82 -6.90 7.32
N ALA A 415 15.89 -6.03 6.92
CA ALA A 415 15.58 -4.79 7.62
C ALA A 415 15.07 -5.04 9.06
N ALA A 416 14.23 -6.07 9.27
CA ALA A 416 13.76 -6.46 10.61
C ALA A 416 14.91 -6.85 11.56
N ARG A 417 15.97 -7.52 11.05
CA ARG A 417 17.19 -7.84 11.81
C ARG A 417 18.02 -6.60 12.16
N HIS A 418 17.82 -5.49 11.44
CA HIS A 418 18.47 -4.20 11.68
C HIS A 418 17.64 -3.23 12.55
N GLU A 419 16.52 -3.66 13.16
CA GLU A 419 15.87 -2.89 14.23
C GLU A 419 16.83 -2.72 15.43
N PRO A 420 16.87 -1.58 16.14
CA PRO A 420 17.83 -1.36 17.22
C PRO A 420 17.80 -2.42 18.33
N ALA A 421 16.60 -2.84 18.74
CA ALA A 421 16.42 -3.91 19.72
C ALA A 421 16.88 -5.28 19.17
N ALA A 422 16.65 -5.54 17.89
CA ALA A 422 17.06 -6.76 17.20
C ALA A 422 18.59 -6.88 17.14
N VAL A 423 19.28 -5.80 16.75
CA VAL A 423 20.74 -5.73 16.72
C VAL A 423 21.34 -5.89 18.13
N ALA A 424 20.74 -5.26 19.15
CA ALA A 424 21.19 -5.40 20.53
C ALA A 424 21.08 -6.84 21.04
N ALA A 425 19.94 -7.51 20.81
CA ALA A 425 19.72 -8.90 21.23
C ALA A 425 20.71 -9.87 20.55
N LEU A 426 20.87 -9.78 19.23
CA LEU A 426 21.75 -10.67 18.47
C LEU A 426 23.24 -10.48 18.85
N ARG A 427 23.65 -9.25 19.20
CA ARG A 427 25.01 -8.97 19.69
C ARG A 427 25.22 -9.38 21.14
N ALA A 428 24.17 -9.40 21.95
CA ALA A 428 24.19 -9.96 23.30
C ALA A 428 24.16 -11.50 23.33
N GLY A 429 24.26 -12.17 22.17
CA GLY A 429 24.29 -13.63 22.07
C GLY A 429 22.93 -14.30 22.25
N SER A 430 21.81 -13.59 22.00
CA SER A 430 20.48 -14.21 22.06
C SER A 430 20.39 -15.41 21.10
N ASP A 431 20.10 -16.60 21.62
CA ASP A 431 20.07 -17.83 20.82
C ASP A 431 18.83 -17.90 19.92
N ASP A 432 18.96 -17.29 18.74
CA ASP A 432 17.92 -17.33 17.72
C ASP A 432 18.13 -18.52 16.76
N ARG A 433 17.28 -19.55 16.94
CA ARG A 433 17.32 -20.79 16.15
C ARG A 433 17.27 -20.54 14.64
N MET A 434 16.54 -19.52 14.18
CA MET A 434 16.40 -19.24 12.75
C MET A 434 17.68 -18.61 12.17
N ASN A 435 18.29 -17.65 12.88
CA ASN A 435 19.60 -17.08 12.50
C ASN A 435 20.69 -18.16 12.46
N ARG A 436 20.67 -19.10 13.41
CA ARG A 436 21.61 -20.24 13.45
C ARG A 436 21.40 -21.19 12.26
N LEU A 437 20.17 -21.63 12.02
CA LEU A 437 19.80 -22.52 10.91
C LEU A 437 20.17 -21.92 9.54
N LEU A 438 19.85 -20.64 9.34
CA LEU A 438 20.10 -19.93 8.08
C LEU A 438 21.54 -19.42 7.94
N ARG A 439 22.41 -19.60 8.95
CA ARG A 439 23.80 -19.12 8.99
C ARG A 439 23.92 -17.66 8.56
N LEU A 440 23.22 -16.76 9.25
CA LEU A 440 23.11 -15.36 8.87
C LEU A 440 24.20 -14.49 9.52
N PRO A 441 24.78 -13.51 8.80
CA PRO A 441 25.78 -12.60 9.36
C PRO A 441 25.14 -11.69 10.40
N LEU A 442 25.90 -11.32 11.44
CA LEU A 442 25.44 -10.37 12.47
C LEU A 442 25.14 -9.00 11.85
N PRO A 443 23.98 -8.40 12.15
CA PRO A 443 23.60 -7.11 11.58
C PRO A 443 24.49 -5.97 12.09
N ALA A 444 24.75 -5.00 11.22
CA ALA A 444 25.45 -3.78 11.57
C ALA A 444 24.49 -2.83 12.30
N ALA A 445 24.88 -2.30 13.46
CA ALA A 445 24.14 -1.19 14.07
C ALA A 445 24.21 0.02 13.12
N TYR A 446 23.07 0.67 12.88
CA TYR A 446 23.05 1.93 12.16
C TYR A 446 23.79 2.99 12.99
N VAL A 447 24.93 3.47 12.48
CA VAL A 447 25.67 4.58 13.06
C VAL A 447 25.30 5.84 12.28
N PRO A 448 24.62 6.83 12.90
CA PRO A 448 24.34 8.08 12.23
C PRO A 448 25.65 8.80 11.87
N THR A 449 25.66 9.43 10.71
CA THR A 449 26.78 10.20 10.17
C THR A 449 27.19 11.30 11.17
N ARG A 450 28.46 11.72 11.23
CA ARG A 450 28.92 12.76 12.19
C ARG A 450 28.05 14.04 12.16
N VAL A 451 27.60 14.42 10.96
CA VAL A 451 26.69 15.56 10.72
C VAL A 451 25.30 15.33 11.35
N GLU A 452 24.80 14.10 11.33
CA GLU A 452 23.52 13.72 11.95
C GLU A 452 23.63 13.71 13.48
N ALA A 453 24.68 13.11 14.03
CA ALA A 453 24.92 13.10 15.48
C ALA A 453 25.08 14.52 16.05
N LEU A 454 25.78 15.42 15.34
CA LEU A 454 25.86 16.84 15.69
C LEU A 454 24.49 17.54 15.58
N ARG A 455 23.71 17.23 14.54
CA ARG A 455 22.38 17.82 14.29
C ARG A 455 21.35 17.40 15.35
N ASP A 456 21.36 16.14 15.78
CA ASP A 456 20.46 15.68 16.84
C ASP A 456 20.86 16.25 18.19
N ARG A 457 22.17 16.44 18.48
CA ARG A 457 22.61 17.23 19.64
C ARG A 457 22.10 18.68 19.59
N LEU A 458 22.12 19.34 18.42
CA LEU A 458 21.60 20.70 18.25
C LEU A 458 20.07 20.79 18.38
N ARG A 459 19.32 19.73 18.01
CA ARG A 459 17.86 19.63 18.22
C ARG A 459 17.48 19.28 19.65
N SER A 460 18.31 18.48 20.33
CA SER A 460 18.10 18.05 21.71
C SER A 460 18.49 19.12 22.72
N ARG A 461 19.24 20.15 22.29
CA ARG A 461 19.59 21.28 23.15
C ARG A 461 18.30 22.05 23.50
N PRO A 462 17.94 22.18 24.79
CA PRO A 462 16.80 23.00 25.18
C PRO A 462 16.96 24.40 24.59
N GLN A 463 15.93 24.87 23.88
CA GLN A 463 15.93 26.23 23.37
C GLN A 463 15.98 27.17 24.59
N PRO A 464 16.95 28.10 24.69
CA PRO A 464 16.96 29.07 25.77
C PRO A 464 15.61 29.77 25.80
N ALA A 465 15.00 29.86 26.99
CA ALA A 465 13.71 30.51 27.14
C ALA A 465 13.78 31.89 26.49
N LYS A 466 12.88 32.18 25.53
CA LYS A 466 12.83 33.49 24.89
C LYS A 466 12.73 34.54 26.01
N PRO A 467 13.64 35.52 26.08
CA PRO A 467 13.53 36.58 27.08
C PRO A 467 12.14 37.20 26.95
N ALA A 468 11.44 37.32 28.08
CA ALA A 468 10.09 37.85 28.09
C ALA A 468 10.08 39.21 27.38
N LYS A 469 9.16 39.39 26.43
CA LYS A 469 9.00 40.70 25.77
C LYS A 469 8.74 41.73 26.87
N PRO A 470 9.48 42.86 26.92
CA PRO A 470 9.23 43.89 27.92
C PRO A 470 7.77 44.32 27.83
N ALA A 471 7.12 44.41 28.99
CA ALA A 471 5.71 44.79 29.06
C ALA A 471 5.51 46.17 28.41
N LYS A 472 4.46 46.30 27.59
CA LYS A 472 4.08 47.62 27.05
C LYS A 472 3.75 48.55 28.23
N PRO A 473 4.18 49.83 28.21
CA PRO A 473 3.83 50.78 29.26
C PRO A 473 2.31 50.87 29.42
N VAL A 474 1.83 50.65 30.64
CA VAL A 474 0.42 50.85 31.01
C VAL A 474 0.17 52.35 31.03
N LYS A 475 -0.85 52.82 30.29
CA LYS A 475 -1.28 54.23 30.34
C LYS A 475 -1.78 54.54 31.77
N PRO A 476 -1.45 55.71 32.35
CA PRO A 476 -1.84 56.02 33.73
C PRO A 476 -3.36 56.08 33.87
N ALA A 477 -3.87 55.43 34.91
CA ALA A 477 -5.28 55.50 35.27
C ALA A 477 -5.61 56.88 35.85
N ARG A 478 -6.75 57.46 35.44
CA ARG A 478 -7.28 58.69 36.03
C ARG A 478 -7.63 58.45 37.50
N SER A 479 -7.15 59.31 38.39
CA SER A 479 -7.53 59.34 39.80
C SER A 479 -8.80 60.18 40.04
N ALA A 480 -9.67 59.63 40.89
CA ALA A 480 -10.61 60.27 41.80
C ALA A 480 -11.46 61.49 41.37
N GLN A 481 -12.79 61.34 41.46
CA GLN A 481 -13.58 62.07 42.48
C GLN A 481 -14.91 61.36 42.80
N LYS A 482 -15.38 61.52 44.05
CA LYS A 482 -16.62 60.92 44.64
C LYS A 482 -17.77 61.98 44.64
N PRO A 483 -19.00 61.71 45.13
CA PRO A 483 -20.21 62.13 44.41
C PRO A 483 -21.01 63.24 45.11
N ALA A 484 -21.94 63.85 44.37
CA ALA A 484 -23.00 64.72 44.91
C ALA A 484 -24.38 64.33 44.35
N GLN A 485 -25.43 64.51 45.15
CA GLN A 485 -26.77 63.97 44.92
C GLN A 485 -27.74 64.94 44.24
N LYS A 486 -28.87 64.36 43.77
CA LYS A 486 -30.02 64.99 43.08
C LYS A 486 -30.49 66.32 43.72
N PRO A 487 -31.09 67.19 42.88
CA PRO A 487 -32.55 67.27 42.98
C PRO A 487 -33.31 66.91 41.68
N ALA A 488 -34.63 66.85 41.87
CA ALA A 488 -35.65 66.21 41.05
C ALA A 488 -35.98 66.89 39.69
N ARG A 489 -36.46 66.04 38.76
CA ARG A 489 -37.75 66.19 38.04
C ARG A 489 -37.97 67.42 37.14
N LYS A 490 -38.02 67.18 35.82
CA LYS A 490 -38.99 67.85 34.95
C LYS A 490 -40.13 66.88 34.61
N ALA A 491 -41.35 67.32 34.86
CA ALA A 491 -42.60 66.71 34.40
C ALA A 491 -43.30 67.71 33.44
N PRO A 492 -44.55 67.49 32.98
CA PRO A 492 -44.81 67.39 31.54
C PRO A 492 -45.46 68.65 30.94
N ARG A 493 -45.65 68.64 29.62
CA ARG A 493 -46.74 69.38 28.96
C ARG A 493 -47.60 68.42 28.15
N ALA A 494 -48.90 68.71 28.15
CA ALA A 494 -49.98 67.85 27.67
C ALA A 494 -50.56 68.35 26.32
N ALA A 495 -51.76 67.86 25.99
CA ALA A 495 -52.47 67.94 24.71
C ALA A 495 -51.85 67.00 23.64
N GLU A 496 -52.49 65.90 23.21
CA GLU A 496 -53.90 65.65 22.83
C GLU A 496 -54.31 66.31 21.50
N ALA A 497 -55.10 65.56 20.74
CA ALA A 497 -55.59 65.83 19.38
C ALA A 497 -54.50 65.70 18.27
N ALA A 498 -54.75 65.07 17.12
CA ALA A 498 -56.00 64.48 16.66
C ALA A 498 -55.83 63.44 15.53
N ARG A 499 -56.88 62.61 15.38
CA ARG A 499 -57.47 62.14 14.10
C ARG A 499 -56.73 61.12 13.22
N ARG A 500 -57.46 60.02 12.99
CA ARG A 500 -57.62 59.24 11.73
C ARG A 500 -56.38 58.43 11.28
N GLY A 501 -56.51 57.19 10.84
CA GLY A 501 -57.69 56.34 10.67
C GLY A 501 -57.32 55.03 9.94
N ALA A 502 -58.32 54.20 9.62
CA ALA A 502 -58.35 53.08 8.65
C ALA A 502 -56.99 52.60 8.04
N ALA A 503 -56.58 51.35 8.25
CA ALA A 503 -57.07 50.21 7.46
C ALA A 503 -56.92 50.37 5.92
N VAL A 504 -55.99 49.60 5.33
CA VAL A 504 -56.25 48.52 4.32
C VAL A 504 -57.17 48.86 3.12
N PRO A 505 -56.87 48.45 1.86
CA PRO A 505 -55.59 48.14 1.20
C PRO A 505 -55.55 48.58 -0.31
N ALA A 506 -54.63 48.00 -1.10
CA ALA A 506 -54.75 47.62 -2.52
C ALA A 506 -54.97 48.67 -3.63
N LYS A 507 -54.12 48.62 -4.66
CA LYS A 507 -54.42 48.20 -6.06
C LYS A 507 -53.13 48.38 -6.90
N ALA A 508 -52.65 47.39 -7.66
CA ALA A 508 -53.19 46.72 -8.85
C ALA A 508 -52.93 47.49 -10.17
N ARG A 509 -52.28 46.77 -11.09
CA ARG A 509 -52.58 46.61 -12.55
C ARG A 509 -52.61 47.85 -13.45
N THR A 510 -51.91 47.76 -14.59
CA THR A 510 -52.43 47.42 -15.97
C THR A 510 -51.22 47.31 -16.93
N ALA A 511 -51.10 46.34 -17.86
CA ALA A 511 -51.78 46.17 -19.17
C ALA A 511 -51.61 47.42 -20.08
N ALA A 512 -51.24 47.39 -21.37
CA ALA A 512 -51.71 46.61 -22.54
C ALA A 512 -50.80 46.96 -23.77
N ARG A 513 -50.85 46.44 -25.02
CA ARG A 513 -51.35 45.20 -25.70
C ARG A 513 -51.13 45.34 -27.24
N SER A 514 -50.64 44.31 -27.96
CA SER A 514 -50.66 44.15 -29.45
C SER A 514 -49.86 45.21 -30.29
N ASP A 515 -49.52 45.06 -31.58
CA ASP A 515 -50.02 44.16 -32.65
C ASP A 515 -49.04 44.04 -33.87
N ARG A 516 -49.11 42.94 -34.65
CA ARG A 516 -48.67 42.77 -36.08
C ARG A 516 -47.15 42.88 -36.41
N ARG A 517 -46.61 42.31 -37.51
CA ARG A 517 -47.20 41.92 -38.82
C ARG A 517 -46.37 40.85 -39.58
N ALA A 518 -47.06 39.92 -40.29
CA ALA A 518 -46.69 39.14 -41.50
C ALA A 518 -45.32 38.39 -41.59
N GLY A 519 -45.22 37.23 -42.27
CA GLY A 519 -46.24 36.40 -42.94
C GLY A 519 -45.66 35.56 -44.11
N HIS A 520 -46.32 34.43 -44.45
CA HIS A 520 -46.11 33.58 -45.65
C HIS A 520 -44.74 32.89 -45.80
N HIS A 521 -44.57 31.74 -46.45
CA HIS A 521 -45.40 30.56 -46.81
C HIS A 521 -44.36 29.38 -46.80
N GLY A 522 -44.64 28.11 -46.56
CA GLY A 522 -45.86 27.33 -46.72
C GLY A 522 -45.61 26.18 -47.70
N VAL A 523 -45.78 24.93 -47.23
CA VAL A 523 -46.17 23.75 -48.03
C VAL A 523 -45.12 23.17 -49.01
N ALA A 524 -45.06 21.88 -49.33
CA ALA A 524 -45.22 20.64 -48.55
C ALA A 524 -44.75 19.45 -49.41
N SER A 525 -44.45 18.32 -48.76
CA SER A 525 -44.78 16.95 -49.21
C SER A 525 -44.32 16.38 -50.57
N ARG A 526 -43.88 15.11 -50.47
CA ARG A 526 -44.14 13.94 -51.36
C ARG A 526 -43.22 13.65 -52.57
N GLN A 527 -42.62 12.45 -52.44
CA GLN A 527 -42.64 11.31 -53.38
C GLN A 527 -41.94 11.40 -54.75
N GLY A 528 -41.33 10.27 -55.13
CA GLY A 528 -40.99 9.93 -56.52
C GLY A 528 -39.49 9.71 -56.72
N ARG A 529 -38.95 8.49 -56.60
CA ARG A 529 -38.85 7.39 -57.60
C ARG A 529 -37.94 7.67 -58.82
N ALA A 530 -36.84 6.92 -58.84
CA ALA A 530 -36.35 6.08 -59.96
C ALA A 530 -35.78 6.70 -61.25
N GLY A 531 -34.76 6.00 -61.80
CA GLY A 531 -34.03 6.33 -63.04
C GLY A 531 -32.98 7.43 -62.80
N GLY A 532 -31.73 7.34 -63.27
CA GLY A 532 -31.10 6.58 -64.36
C GLY A 532 -30.31 7.61 -65.19
N ALA A 533 -29.14 7.39 -65.76
CA ALA A 533 -28.28 6.23 -65.96
C ALA A 533 -26.92 6.78 -66.51
N GLU A 534 -26.06 5.88 -67.01
CA GLU A 534 -24.99 6.15 -68.00
C GLU A 534 -23.63 6.77 -67.58
N ARG A 535 -22.60 5.89 -67.71
CA ARG A 535 -21.27 6.12 -68.33
C ARG A 535 -20.22 6.91 -67.53
N ASN A 536 -18.91 6.58 -67.57
CA ASN A 536 -18.19 5.59 -68.41
C ASN A 536 -16.83 5.15 -67.80
N GLY A 537 -16.26 4.03 -68.30
CA GLY A 537 -14.82 3.68 -68.22
C GLY A 537 -14.36 3.02 -66.90
N HIS A 538 -14.08 1.70 -66.87
CA HIS A 538 -12.78 1.06 -67.19
C HIS A 538 -11.69 1.31 -66.11
N HIS A 539 -11.02 0.30 -65.53
CA HIS A 539 -10.69 -1.04 -66.06
C HIS A 539 -10.89 -2.21 -65.07
N GLY A 540 -11.31 -3.36 -65.60
CA GLY A 540 -10.39 -4.50 -65.79
C GLY A 540 -10.17 -5.49 -64.64
N ASN A 541 -10.88 -6.63 -64.72
CA ASN A 541 -10.48 -8.01 -64.39
C ASN A 541 -9.57 -8.31 -63.17
N GLY A 542 -9.89 -9.26 -62.27
CA GLY A 542 -11.11 -10.05 -62.10
C GLY A 542 -10.87 -11.55 -61.90
N ARG A 543 -11.82 -12.20 -61.22
CA ARG A 543 -12.11 -13.66 -61.17
C ARG A 543 -11.04 -14.57 -60.51
N ALA A 544 -11.40 -15.63 -59.79
CA ALA A 544 -12.72 -16.05 -59.31
C ALA A 544 -12.63 -17.04 -58.13
N ARG A 545 -13.73 -17.09 -57.35
CA ARG A 545 -14.28 -18.23 -56.62
C ARG A 545 -13.52 -19.57 -56.70
N ARG A 546 -13.36 -20.21 -55.54
CA ARG A 546 -14.14 -21.41 -55.17
C ARG A 546 -14.16 -21.62 -53.66
N ALA A 547 -15.30 -22.08 -53.15
CA ALA A 547 -15.37 -22.74 -51.85
C ALA A 547 -14.93 -24.20 -52.01
N GLY A 548 -14.29 -24.75 -50.98
CA GLY A 548 -13.86 -26.14 -50.90
C GLY A 548 -13.77 -26.54 -49.43
N THR A 549 -14.40 -27.66 -49.09
CA THR A 549 -14.54 -28.21 -47.74
C THR A 549 -13.47 -29.26 -47.45
N LEU A 550 -13.16 -29.48 -46.16
CA LEU A 550 -12.29 -30.56 -45.64
C LEU A 550 -10.81 -30.37 -46.04
N GLU A 551 -9.78 -30.89 -45.37
CA GLU A 551 -9.68 -31.96 -44.37
C GLU A 551 -8.41 -31.75 -43.52
N GLY A 552 -8.31 -32.40 -42.35
CA GLY A 552 -7.24 -32.19 -41.38
C GLY A 552 -5.88 -32.89 -41.65
N GLN A 553 -4.83 -32.29 -41.09
CA GLN A 553 -3.53 -32.86 -40.67
C GLN A 553 -2.88 -31.79 -39.75
N ARG A 554 -2.52 -32.03 -38.48
CA ARG A 554 -1.48 -32.91 -37.88
C ARG A 554 -0.03 -32.50 -38.16
N TYR A 555 0.70 -32.31 -37.04
CA TYR A 555 2.15 -32.05 -36.87
C TYR A 555 2.64 -30.65 -37.27
N GLY A 556 3.47 -29.99 -36.45
CA GLY A 556 3.98 -30.41 -35.13
C GLY A 556 4.79 -29.32 -34.44
#